data_AF-A6YQT2-F1
#
_entry.id   AF-A6YQT2-F1
#
_cell.length_a   1.000
_cell.length_b   1.000
_cell.length_c   1.000
_cell.angle_alpha   90.00
_cell.angle_beta   90.00
_cell.angle_gamma   90.00
#
_symmetry.space_group_name_H-M   'P 1'
#
loop_
_entity.id
_entity.type
_entity.pdbx_description
1 polymer ?
#
loop_
_entity_poly.entity_id
_entity_poly.type
_entity_poly.pdbx_seq_one_letter_code
_entity_poly.pdbx_strand_id
1 'polypeptide(L)'
;AFLRNLPSFGLLPPGDQRLLLANCWAPLFLLGLAQDAVTFEVTEMPAPSMLKKILLEERSPEPQRPQPTLAGVHRLQCCLHTFWSMDLSPKEYAYLKGAILFNPG
;
A
#
# COMPACT_ATOMS: atom_id res chain seq x y z
N ALA A 1 -11.83 -9.33 6.16
CA ALA A 1 -12.42 -10.69 6.03
C ALA A 1 -11.35 -11.77 5.80
N PHE A 2 -10.46 -11.62 4.81
CA PHE A 2 -9.45 -12.62 4.40
C PHE A 2 -8.73 -13.37 5.54
N LEU A 3 -8.00 -12.68 6.42
CA LEU A 3 -7.22 -13.33 7.49
C LEU A 3 -8.07 -14.12 8.49
N ARG A 4 -9.29 -13.64 8.77
CA ARG A 4 -10.23 -14.33 9.69
C ARG A 4 -10.79 -15.60 9.08
N ASN A 5 -10.77 -15.71 7.75
CA ASN A 5 -11.25 -16.87 7.00
C ASN A 5 -10.14 -17.90 6.75
N LEU A 6 -8.94 -17.70 7.30
CA LEU A 6 -7.78 -18.58 7.15
C LEU A 6 -7.48 -19.31 8.46
N PRO A 7 -7.91 -20.58 8.60
CA PRO A 7 -7.61 -21.39 9.78
C PRO A 7 -6.10 -21.50 10.03
N SER A 8 -5.30 -21.65 8.97
CA SER A 8 -3.84 -21.74 9.05
C SER A 8 -3.20 -20.51 9.69
N PHE A 9 -3.75 -19.32 9.48
CA PHE A 9 -3.26 -18.10 10.11
C PHE A 9 -3.68 -18.03 11.58
N GLY A 10 -4.93 -18.41 11.89
CA GLY A 10 -5.45 -18.39 13.26
C GLY A 10 -4.78 -19.39 14.20
N LEU A 11 -4.20 -20.48 13.67
CA LEU A 11 -3.48 -21.49 14.45
C LEU A 11 -2.05 -21.06 14.84
N LEU A 12 -1.50 -20.01 14.22
CA LEU A 12 -0.15 -19.55 14.52
C LEU A 12 -0.07 -18.85 15.88
N PRO A 13 1.08 -18.89 16.57
CA PRO A 13 1.33 -18.06 17.73
C PRO A 13 1.09 -16.57 17.42
N PRO A 14 0.58 -15.76 18.38
CA PRO A 14 0.33 -14.35 18.14
C PRO A 14 1.59 -13.55 17.73
N GLY A 15 2.77 -14.00 18.13
CA GLY A 15 4.05 -13.43 17.69
C GLY A 15 4.25 -13.58 16.18
N ASP A 16 4.05 -14.80 15.67
CA ASP A 16 4.21 -15.13 14.26
C ASP A 16 3.15 -14.46 13.40
N GLN A 17 1.90 -14.40 13.88
CA GLN A 17 0.83 -13.65 13.20
C GLN A 17 1.21 -12.17 13.00
N ARG A 18 1.74 -11.52 14.05
CA ARG A 18 2.18 -10.12 13.97
C ARG A 18 3.38 -9.97 13.04
N LEU A 19 4.34 -10.89 13.08
CA LEU A 19 5.53 -10.87 12.24
C LEU A 19 5.16 -11.02 10.76
N LEU A 20 4.32 -12.00 10.42
CA LEU A 20 3.83 -12.17 9.05
C LEU A 20 3.14 -10.90 8.56
N LEU A 21 2.22 -10.34 9.34
CA LEU A 21 1.52 -9.10 8.96
C LEU A 21 2.47 -7.91 8.83
N ALA A 22 3.42 -7.74 9.73
CA ALA A 22 4.41 -6.67 9.65
C ALA A 22 5.23 -6.75 8.34
N ASN A 23 5.53 -7.96 7.86
CA ASN A 23 6.31 -8.17 6.64
C ASN A 23 5.48 -8.05 5.35
N CYS A 24 4.20 -8.41 5.37
CA CYS A 24 3.40 -8.55 4.15
C CYS A 24 2.17 -7.62 4.04
N TRP A 25 1.92 -6.74 5.02
CA TRP A 25 0.73 -5.88 4.99
C TRP A 25 0.67 -4.99 3.74
N ALA A 26 1.79 -4.43 3.30
CA ALA A 26 1.81 -3.50 2.18
C ALA A 26 1.46 -4.17 0.84
N PRO A 27 2.07 -5.31 0.47
CA PRO A 27 1.62 -6.10 -0.69
C PRO A 27 0.17 -6.59 -0.57
N LEU A 28 -0.28 -7.03 0.62
CA LEU A 28 -1.67 -7.45 0.83
C LEU A 28 -2.66 -6.29 0.64
N PHE A 29 -2.29 -5.09 1.08
CA PHE A 29 -3.08 -3.88 0.92
C PHE A 29 -3.18 -3.50 -0.56
N LEU A 30 -2.06 -3.49 -1.29
CA LEU A 30 -2.03 -3.20 -2.72
C LEU A 30 -2.90 -4.18 -3.52
N LEU A 31 -2.83 -5.47 -3.19
CA LEU A 31 -3.64 -6.49 -3.83
C LEU A 31 -5.12 -6.36 -3.47
N GLY A 32 -5.45 -5.82 -2.29
CA GLY A 32 -6.81 -5.42 -1.92
C GLY A 32 -7.33 -4.28 -2.78
N LEU A 33 -6.54 -3.22 -2.97
CA LEU A 33 -6.90 -2.10 -3.85
C LEU A 33 -7.15 -2.55 -5.29
N ALA A 34 -6.31 -3.45 -5.80
CA ALA A 34 -6.47 -4.05 -7.12
C ALA A 34 -7.80 -4.83 -7.22
N GLN A 35 -8.06 -5.71 -6.24
CA GLN A 35 -9.28 -6.53 -6.21
C GLN A 35 -10.55 -5.70 -6.12
N ASP A 36 -10.53 -4.60 -5.36
CA ASP A 36 -11.68 -3.70 -5.18
C ASP A 36 -11.77 -2.63 -6.28
N ALA A 37 -10.92 -2.71 -7.31
CA ALA A 37 -10.85 -1.78 -8.44
C ALA A 37 -10.77 -0.30 -8.03
N VAL A 38 -10.01 -0.01 -6.98
CA VAL A 38 -9.89 1.35 -6.43
C VAL A 38 -9.05 2.22 -7.35
N THR A 39 -9.66 3.27 -7.90
CA THR A 39 -8.98 4.33 -8.64
C THR A 39 -8.71 5.52 -7.73
N PHE A 40 -7.56 6.17 -7.89
CA PHE A 40 -7.24 7.41 -7.18
C PHE A 40 -6.70 8.44 -8.16
N GLU A 41 -7.18 9.68 -8.00
CA GLU A 41 -6.71 10.82 -8.75
C GLU A 41 -5.47 11.43 -8.08
N VAL A 42 -4.48 11.79 -8.91
CA VAL A 42 -3.23 12.39 -8.45
C VAL A 42 -3.30 13.86 -8.78
N THR A 43 -3.60 14.68 -7.77
CA THR A 43 -3.53 16.13 -7.91
C THR A 43 -2.16 16.59 -7.43
N GLU A 44 -1.37 17.18 -8.34
CA GLU A 44 -0.15 17.87 -7.93
C GLU A 44 -0.52 19.09 -7.11
N MET A 45 -0.12 19.08 -5.83
CA MET A 45 -0.28 20.25 -4.99
C MET A 45 0.87 21.21 -5.32
N PRO A 46 0.59 22.45 -5.77
CA PRO A 46 1.67 23.38 -6.11
C PRO A 46 2.53 23.61 -4.87
N ALA A 47 3.84 23.36 -5.01
CA ALA A 47 4.77 23.64 -3.94
C ALA A 47 4.68 25.12 -3.54
N PRO A 48 4.59 25.46 -2.24
CA PRO A 48 4.56 26.85 -1.82
C PRO A 48 5.82 27.55 -2.34
N SER A 49 5.65 28.68 -3.01
CA SER A 49 6.76 29.41 -3.63
C SER A 49 7.82 29.74 -2.58
N MET A 50 9.09 29.70 -2.98
CA MET A 50 10.21 30.07 -2.10
C MET A 50 9.98 31.45 -1.46
N LEU A 51 9.39 32.39 -2.21
CA LEU A 51 9.00 33.70 -1.70
C LEU A 51 7.92 33.62 -0.62
N LYS A 52 6.89 32.77 -0.77
CA LYS A 52 5.90 32.55 0.30
C LYS A 52 6.56 32.00 1.56
N LYS A 53 7.52 31.08 1.44
CA LYS A 53 8.26 30.53 2.61
C LYS A 53 9.09 31.60 3.32
N ILE A 54 9.76 32.47 2.56
CA ILE A 54 10.59 33.56 3.10
C ILE A 54 9.70 34.63 3.77
N LEU A 55 8.56 34.95 3.15
CA LEU A 55 7.65 36.00 3.63
C LEU A 55 6.75 35.57 4.80
N LEU A 56 6.38 34.29 4.90
CA LEU A 56 5.51 33.79 5.97
C LEU A 56 6.24 33.26 7.21
N GLU A 57 7.58 33.22 7.20
CA GLU A 57 8.40 32.89 8.38
C GLU A 57 7.89 31.67 9.18
N GLU A 58 7.52 30.58 8.50
CA GLU A 58 7.18 29.31 9.17
C GLU A 58 8.46 28.66 9.71
N ARG A 59 8.91 29.19 10.85
CA ARG A 59 10.01 28.68 11.65
C ARG A 59 9.53 27.50 12.49
N SER A 60 9.26 26.38 11.83
CA SER A 60 9.20 25.10 12.53
C SER A 60 9.91 24.04 11.68
N PRO A 61 11.05 23.50 12.13
CA PRO A 61 11.61 22.29 11.57
C PRO A 61 10.77 21.12 12.10
N GLU A 62 9.50 21.03 11.69
CA GLU A 62 8.79 19.77 11.81
C GLU A 62 9.57 18.74 10.97
N PRO A 63 9.89 17.55 11.52
CA PRO A 63 10.59 16.53 10.76
C PRO A 63 9.81 16.30 9.48
N GLN A 64 10.45 16.61 8.34
CA GLN A 64 9.84 16.49 7.01
C GLN A 64 9.41 15.04 6.85
N ARG A 65 8.12 14.77 7.07
CA ARG A 65 7.55 13.46 6.81
C ARG A 65 7.83 13.17 5.34
N PRO A 66 8.28 11.95 4.98
CA PRO A 66 8.55 11.60 3.59
C PRO A 66 7.31 11.93 2.75
N GLN A 67 7.43 12.92 1.87
CA GLN A 67 6.32 13.26 0.98
C GLN A 67 6.25 12.19 -0.11
N PRO A 68 5.04 11.75 -0.50
CA PRO A 68 4.88 10.84 -1.61
C PRO A 68 5.48 11.48 -2.87
N THR A 69 6.38 10.76 -3.54
CA THR A 69 6.99 11.21 -4.79
C THR A 69 6.05 10.90 -5.94
N LEU A 70 5.96 11.80 -6.93
CA LEU A 70 5.17 11.55 -8.15
C LEU A 70 5.57 10.22 -8.83
N ALA A 71 6.86 9.93 -8.87
CA ALA A 71 7.38 8.66 -9.38
C ALA A 71 6.86 7.45 -8.59
N GLY A 72 6.78 7.54 -7.26
CA GLY A 72 6.21 6.48 -6.42
C GLY A 72 4.73 6.26 -6.69
N VAL A 73 3.97 7.35 -6.85
CA VAL A 73 2.54 7.31 -7.17
C VAL A 73 2.29 6.70 -8.55
N HIS A 74 3.05 7.11 -9.58
CA HIS A 74 2.94 6.51 -10.91
C HIS A 74 3.28 5.01 -10.91
N ARG A 75 4.32 4.58 -10.18
CA ARG A 75 4.62 3.14 -10.05
C ARG A 75 3.46 2.36 -9.44
N LEU A 76 2.79 2.93 -8.44
CA LEU A 76 1.62 2.34 -7.81
C LEU A 76 0.48 2.17 -8.83
N GLN A 77 0.18 3.22 -9.60
CA GLN A 77 -0.86 3.18 -10.64
C GLN A 77 -0.54 2.14 -11.73
N CYS A 78 0.69 2.11 -12.24
CA CYS A 78 1.11 1.12 -13.22
C CYS A 78 0.96 -0.32 -12.70
N CYS A 79 1.30 -0.55 -11.43
CA CYS A 79 1.13 -1.85 -10.80
C CYS A 79 -0.34 -2.27 -10.74
N LEU A 80 -1.25 -1.37 -10.32
CA LEU A 80 -2.70 -1.65 -10.27
C LEU A 80 -3.28 -1.91 -11.66
N HIS A 81 -2.90 -1.11 -12.65
CA HIS A 81 -3.32 -1.32 -14.03
C HIS A 81 -2.88 -2.70 -14.55
N THR A 82 -1.69 -3.16 -14.15
CA THR A 82 -1.20 -4.50 -14.50
C THR A 82 -2.13 -5.58 -13.92
N PHE A 83 -2.53 -5.46 -12.64
CA PHE A 83 -3.50 -6.38 -12.04
C PHE A 83 -4.86 -6.38 -12.74
N TRP A 84 -5.37 -5.21 -13.12
CA TRP A 84 -6.63 -5.12 -13.85
C TRP A 84 -6.54 -5.71 -15.26
N SER A 85 -5.41 -5.57 -15.94
CA SER A 85 -5.20 -6.19 -17.26
C SER A 85 -5.08 -7.72 -17.23
N MET A 86 -4.82 -8.31 -16.06
CA MET A 86 -4.72 -9.76 -15.89
C MET A 86 -6.09 -10.43 -15.68
N ASP A 87 -7.15 -9.66 -15.46
CA ASP A 87 -8.53 -10.16 -15.25
C ASP A 87 -8.63 -11.31 -14.23
N LEU A 88 -7.98 -11.12 -13.07
CA LEU A 88 -7.91 -12.14 -12.04
C LEU A 88 -9.28 -12.40 -11.40
N SER A 89 -9.63 -13.68 -11.29
CA SER A 89 -10.81 -14.11 -10.54
C SER A 89 -10.66 -13.89 -9.03
N PRO A 90 -11.77 -13.80 -8.26
CA PRO A 90 -11.71 -13.71 -6.79
C PRO A 90 -10.91 -14.85 -6.14
N LYS A 91 -10.89 -16.03 -6.78
CA LYS A 91 -10.16 -17.20 -6.32
C LYS A 91 -8.65 -17.03 -6.48
N GLU A 92 -8.20 -16.48 -7.61
CA GLU A 92 -6.79 -16.18 -7.86
C GLU A 92 -6.26 -15.10 -6.91
N TYR A 93 -7.06 -14.07 -6.63
CA TYR A 93 -6.72 -13.10 -5.59
C TYR A 93 -6.55 -13.74 -4.22
N ALA A 94 -7.40 -14.71 -3.85
CA ALA A 94 -7.25 -15.43 -2.59
C ALA A 94 -5.94 -16.23 -2.54
N TYR A 95 -5.54 -16.88 -3.64
CA TYR A 95 -4.27 -17.60 -3.73
C TYR A 95 -3.06 -16.68 -3.63
N LEU A 96 -3.05 -15.56 -4.35
CA LEU A 96 -1.97 -14.56 -4.29
C LEU A 96 -1.84 -13.98 -2.87
N LYS A 97 -2.96 -13.65 -2.22
CA LYS A 97 -2.94 -13.19 -0.82
C LYS A 97 -2.36 -14.25 0.11
N GLY A 98 -2.66 -15.53 -0.12
CA GLY A 98 -2.07 -16.65 0.64
C GLY A 98 -0.57 -16.77 0.41
N ALA A 99 -0.12 -16.71 -0.84
CA ALA A 99 1.30 -16.79 -1.19
C ALA A 99 2.12 -15.64 -0.59
N ILE A 100 1.55 -14.42 -0.59
CA ILE A 100 2.16 -13.24 0.04
C ILE A 100 2.22 -13.39 1.56
N LEU A 101 1.13 -13.88 2.18
CA LEU A 101 1.02 -14.00 3.64
C LEU A 101 1.99 -15.04 4.21
N PHE A 102 2.19 -16.15 3.52
CA PHE A 102 3.07 -17.25 3.95
C PHE A 102 4.40 -17.25 3.17
N ASN A 103 4.91 -16.07 2.83
CA ASN A 103 6.24 -15.93 2.23
C ASN A 103 7.29 -15.84 3.35
N PRO A 104 8.28 -16.75 3.44
CA PRO A 104 9.32 -16.72 4.47
C PRO A 104 10.25 -15.50 4.39
N GLY A 105 10.22 -14.74 3.28
CA GLY A 105 11.14 -13.64 3.02
C GLY A 105 12.43 -14.10 2.36
#